data_AF-X6MSX6-F1
#
_entry.id   AF-X6MSX6-F1
#
_cell.length_a   1.000
_cell.length_b   1.000
_cell.length_c   1.000
_cell.angle_alpha   90.00
_cell.angle_beta   90.00
_cell.angle_gamma   90.00
#
_symmetry.space_group_name_H-M   'P 1'
#
loop_
_entity.id
_entity.type
_entity.pdbx_description
1 polymer ?
#
loop_
_entity_poly.entity_id
_entity_poly.type
_entity_poly.pdbx_seq_one_letter_code
_entity_poly.pdbx_strand_id
1 'polypeptide(L)'
;MDFVIGHSVCGGTGSGLGALSLERLAVDYRKKTKISFEIYPSPNLSTCVAEPYNALLAMHWLLGHTEVSLSLDNKAIYGICQKQCELPNQIFERVSNELSTFHSFTLYDYCGMGLIIPKIDVSTAPNDIQKITDNCFKPAIAEDKYMAISLNYSGDIKSKEANATVQWLKSNNKITLVEWCPTGFKIGFNDVPAVTLESDDIGAFSKNAVTIANNTGISRVLSKHIARSMILCTPKSICALDVGKGMEGEFAEAVKI
;
A
#
# COMPACT_ATOMS: atom_id res chain seq x y z
N MET A 1 18.72 8.02 10.96
CA MET A 1 17.66 8.71 10.20
C MET A 1 17.78 8.26 8.76
N ASP A 2 16.72 7.61 8.33
CA ASP A 2 16.46 7.07 6.99
C ASP A 2 15.39 7.96 6.32
N PHE A 3 15.10 7.73 5.05
CA PHE A 3 14.15 8.55 4.29
C PHE A 3 12.85 7.80 4.07
N VAL A 4 11.73 8.48 4.31
CA VAL A 4 10.38 8.01 3.97
C VAL A 4 9.78 9.01 2.98
N ILE A 5 9.33 8.51 1.83
CA ILE A 5 8.82 9.35 0.74
C ILE A 5 7.41 8.89 0.39
N GLY A 6 6.43 9.77 0.59
CA GLY A 6 5.07 9.56 0.14
C GLY A 6 4.82 10.31 -1.15
N HIS A 7 4.46 9.62 -2.22
CA HIS A 7 4.16 10.26 -3.51
C HIS A 7 3.14 9.47 -4.32
N SER A 8 2.53 10.13 -5.32
CA SER A 8 1.67 9.46 -6.28
C SER A 8 2.45 9.09 -7.52
N VAL A 9 2.31 7.85 -7.99
CA VAL A 9 2.89 7.42 -9.27
C VAL A 9 2.06 7.90 -10.48
N CYS A 10 0.89 8.50 -10.24
CA CYS A 10 -0.10 8.86 -11.25
C CYS A 10 0.07 10.30 -11.76
N GLY A 11 0.37 11.25 -10.87
CA GLY A 11 0.49 12.66 -11.21
C GLY A 11 1.87 13.03 -11.75
N GLY A 12 1.95 13.97 -12.69
CA GLY A 12 3.24 14.36 -13.31
C GLY A 12 4.29 14.89 -12.32
N THR A 13 3.87 15.64 -11.29
CA THR A 13 4.79 16.07 -10.22
C THR A 13 5.15 14.92 -9.30
N GLY A 14 4.17 14.12 -8.88
CA GLY A 14 4.39 12.99 -7.97
C GLY A 14 5.33 11.94 -8.56
N SER A 15 5.17 11.61 -9.84
CA SER A 15 6.04 10.67 -10.56
C SER A 15 7.39 11.31 -10.91
N GLY A 16 7.38 12.48 -11.57
CA GLY A 16 8.61 13.11 -12.09
C GLY A 16 9.51 13.71 -11.01
N LEU A 17 8.96 14.59 -10.17
CA LEU A 17 9.74 15.18 -9.06
C LEU A 17 10.08 14.12 -8.00
N GLY A 18 9.18 13.14 -7.78
CA GLY A 18 9.43 12.01 -6.89
C GLY A 18 10.63 11.18 -7.35
N ALA A 19 10.67 10.80 -8.63
CA ALA A 19 11.78 10.08 -9.24
C ALA A 19 13.10 10.87 -9.13
N LEU A 20 13.10 12.16 -9.49
CA LEU A 20 14.29 13.00 -9.40
C LEU A 20 14.79 13.15 -7.95
N SER A 21 13.87 13.29 -6.99
CA SER A 21 14.22 13.39 -5.57
C SER A 21 14.87 12.09 -5.09
N LEU A 22 14.30 10.93 -5.47
CA LEU A 22 14.85 9.62 -5.15
C LEU A 22 16.23 9.40 -5.76
N GLU A 23 16.43 9.79 -7.01
CA GLU A 23 17.73 9.72 -7.69
C GLU A 23 18.78 10.54 -6.94
N ARG A 24 18.46 11.80 -6.59
CA ARG A 24 19.39 12.67 -5.86
C ARG A 24 19.69 12.14 -4.47
N LEU A 25 18.67 11.63 -3.76
CA LEU A 25 18.87 10.97 -2.47
C LEU A 25 19.69 9.68 -2.58
N ALA A 26 19.59 8.94 -3.69
CA ALA A 26 20.39 7.75 -3.93
C ALA A 26 21.87 8.08 -4.19
N VAL A 27 22.14 9.21 -4.85
CA VAL A 27 23.49 9.71 -5.10
C VAL A 27 24.11 10.25 -3.80
N ASP A 28 23.43 11.18 -3.13
CA ASP A 28 23.98 11.89 -1.98
C ASP A 28 23.96 11.05 -0.69
N TYR A 29 22.96 10.17 -0.53
CA TYR A 29 22.73 9.37 0.67
C TYR A 29 22.63 7.88 0.37
N ARG A 30 23.64 7.33 -0.31
CA ARG A 30 23.68 5.90 -0.72
C ARG A 30 23.53 4.90 0.44
N LYS A 31 24.04 5.21 1.63
CA LYS A 31 24.01 4.30 2.80
C LYS A 31 22.71 4.38 3.61
N LYS A 32 21.77 5.24 3.22
CA LYS A 32 20.51 5.45 3.95
C LYS A 32 19.37 4.71 3.26
N THR A 33 18.54 4.04 4.04
CA THR A 33 17.36 3.35 3.50
C THR A 33 16.31 4.37 3.06
N LYS A 34 15.62 4.08 1.96
CA LYS A 34 14.55 4.86 1.35
C LYS A 34 13.33 3.96 1.24
N ILE A 35 12.30 4.33 1.97
CA ILE A 35 11.01 3.64 1.97
C ILE A 35 10.02 4.53 1.24
N SER A 36 9.35 3.98 0.24
CA SER A 36 8.40 4.69 -0.61
C SER A 36 6.97 4.23 -0.33
N PHE A 37 6.05 5.19 -0.19
CA PHE A 37 4.61 4.98 -0.14
C PHE A 37 4.01 5.53 -1.43
N GLU A 38 3.45 4.64 -2.24
CA GLU A 38 3.07 4.94 -3.62
C GLU A 38 1.60 4.75 -3.84
N ILE A 39 0.94 5.83 -4.25
CA ILE A 39 -0.48 5.79 -4.58
C ILE A 39 -0.65 5.41 -6.06
N TYR A 40 -1.17 4.20 -6.29
CA TYR A 40 -1.44 3.65 -7.61
C TYR A 40 -2.77 4.12 -8.20
N PRO A 41 -2.81 4.40 -9.52
CA PRO A 41 -4.00 4.90 -10.19
C PRO A 41 -5.10 3.85 -10.27
N SER A 42 -6.35 4.29 -10.12
CA SER A 42 -7.53 3.50 -10.44
C SER A 42 -8.21 4.08 -11.68
N PRO A 43 -8.46 3.28 -12.73
CA PRO A 43 -9.06 3.76 -13.98
C PRO A 43 -10.47 4.33 -13.83
N ASN A 44 -11.17 4.01 -12.73
CA ASN A 44 -12.52 4.48 -12.48
C ASN A 44 -12.55 5.79 -11.66
N LEU A 45 -11.44 6.15 -11.02
CA LEU A 45 -11.30 7.37 -10.20
C LEU A 45 -10.34 8.39 -10.82
N SER A 46 -9.52 7.94 -11.76
CA SER A 46 -8.56 8.74 -12.52
C SER A 46 -9.23 9.87 -13.29
N THR A 47 -8.61 11.05 -13.26
CA THR A 47 -9.01 12.20 -14.10
C THR A 47 -8.05 12.43 -15.27
N CYS A 48 -6.88 11.79 -15.27
CA CYS A 48 -5.86 11.98 -16.29
C CYS A 48 -5.66 10.71 -17.14
N VAL A 49 -5.77 10.89 -18.46
CA VAL A 49 -5.59 9.78 -19.42
C VAL A 49 -4.15 9.24 -19.42
N ALA A 50 -3.16 10.07 -19.05
CA ALA A 50 -1.74 9.71 -19.03
C ALA A 50 -1.27 8.99 -17.75
N GLU A 51 -2.14 8.69 -16.79
CA GLU A 51 -1.74 8.06 -15.53
C GLU A 51 -1.05 6.70 -15.68
N PRO A 52 -1.50 5.76 -16.54
CA PRO A 52 -0.82 4.49 -16.71
C PRO A 52 0.61 4.66 -17.23
N TYR A 53 0.82 5.67 -18.06
CA TYR A 53 2.11 6.02 -18.61
C TYR A 53 3.06 6.57 -17.54
N ASN A 54 2.60 7.57 -16.78
CA ASN A 54 3.36 8.14 -15.65
C ASN A 54 3.70 7.07 -14.61
N ALA A 55 2.76 6.15 -14.33
CA ALA A 55 2.97 5.08 -13.38
C ALA A 55 4.07 4.10 -13.83
N LEU A 56 4.12 3.77 -15.12
CA LEU A 56 5.17 2.90 -15.66
C LEU A 56 6.56 3.56 -15.54
N LEU A 57 6.67 4.84 -15.91
CA LEU A 57 7.93 5.58 -15.76
C LEU A 57 8.34 5.70 -14.29
N ALA A 58 7.40 6.04 -13.40
CA ALA A 58 7.67 6.09 -11.97
C ALA A 58 8.19 4.74 -11.44
N MET A 59 7.55 3.63 -11.83
CA MET A 59 7.98 2.29 -11.43
C MET A 59 9.41 1.95 -11.86
N HIS A 60 9.82 2.38 -13.05
CA HIS A 60 11.20 2.21 -13.53
C HIS A 60 12.22 2.84 -12.59
N TRP A 61 11.98 4.08 -12.19
CA TRP A 61 12.86 4.82 -11.27
C TRP A 61 12.81 4.27 -9.85
N LEU A 62 11.62 3.86 -9.39
CA LEU A 62 11.42 3.31 -8.05
C LEU A 62 12.21 2.03 -7.83
N LEU A 63 12.24 1.14 -8.83
CA LEU A 63 12.96 -0.12 -8.77
C LEU A 63 14.47 0.06 -8.56
N GLY A 64 15.05 1.15 -9.09
CA GLY A 64 16.48 1.43 -9.00
C GLY A 64 16.92 2.18 -7.75
N HIS A 65 16.00 2.88 -7.07
CA HIS A 65 16.34 3.87 -6.05
C HIS A 65 15.63 3.70 -4.70
N THR A 66 14.71 2.74 -4.57
CA THR A 66 14.02 2.43 -3.31
C THR A 66 14.33 1.01 -2.84
N GLU A 67 14.54 0.84 -1.54
CA GLU A 67 14.72 -0.48 -0.94
C GLU A 67 13.38 -1.16 -0.63
N VAL A 68 12.36 -0.38 -0.29
CA VAL A 68 11.00 -0.87 -0.03
C VAL A 68 9.99 0.08 -0.66
N SER A 69 9.12 -0.47 -1.51
CA SER A 69 7.98 0.23 -2.09
C SER A 69 6.68 -0.38 -1.57
N LEU A 70 5.83 0.45 -0.97
CA LEU A 70 4.51 0.08 -0.47
C LEU A 70 3.45 0.64 -1.42
N SER A 71 2.90 -0.25 -2.24
CA SER A 71 1.88 0.09 -3.22
C SER A 71 0.49 0.19 -2.57
N LEU A 72 -0.14 1.36 -2.71
CA LEU A 72 -1.47 1.68 -2.21
C LEU A 72 -2.43 1.85 -3.39
N ASP A 73 -3.36 0.92 -3.59
CA ASP A 73 -4.34 0.99 -4.68
C ASP A 73 -5.54 1.87 -4.27
N ASN A 74 -5.71 2.99 -4.98
CA ASN A 74 -6.85 3.89 -4.82
C ASN A 74 -8.20 3.17 -4.94
N LYS A 75 -8.32 2.15 -5.80
CA LYS A 75 -9.57 1.39 -5.95
C LYS A 75 -9.87 0.58 -4.69
N ALA A 76 -8.84 -0.04 -4.11
CA ALA A 76 -8.98 -0.86 -2.92
C ALA A 76 -9.38 0.01 -1.73
N ILE A 77 -8.66 1.13 -1.52
CA ILE A 77 -8.97 2.12 -0.48
C ILE A 77 -10.41 2.62 -0.65
N TYR A 78 -10.78 3.05 -1.86
CA TYR A 78 -12.13 3.51 -2.12
C TYR A 78 -13.21 2.46 -1.83
N GLY A 79 -12.95 1.20 -2.21
CA GLY A 79 -13.88 0.09 -1.96
C GLY A 79 -14.03 -0.23 -0.47
N ILE A 80 -12.98 -0.02 0.33
CA ILE A 80 -13.00 -0.16 1.79
C ILE A 80 -13.87 0.95 2.38
N CYS A 81 -13.59 2.22 2.04
CA CYS A 81 -14.39 3.36 2.52
C CYS A 81 -15.88 3.22 2.15
N GLN A 82 -16.20 2.75 0.94
CA GLN A 82 -17.58 2.59 0.50
C GLN A 82 -18.31 1.44 1.22
N LYS A 83 -17.65 0.29 1.42
CA LYS A 83 -18.26 -0.89 2.05
C LYS A 83 -18.41 -0.73 3.56
N GLN A 84 -17.44 -0.10 4.19
CA GLN A 84 -17.40 -0.02 5.64
C GLN A 84 -18.06 1.27 6.12
N CYS A 85 -17.86 2.43 5.49
CA CYS A 85 -18.32 3.68 6.09
C CYS A 85 -19.74 4.12 5.68
N GLU A 86 -20.42 3.48 4.71
CA GLU A 86 -21.74 3.93 4.20
C GLU A 86 -21.79 5.43 3.79
N LEU A 87 -20.66 6.02 3.36
CA LEU A 87 -20.56 7.47 3.16
C LEU A 87 -20.76 7.93 1.71
N PRO A 88 -21.49 9.05 1.50
CA PRO A 88 -21.53 9.76 0.22
C PRO A 88 -20.41 10.83 0.12
N ASN A 89 -19.48 10.64 -0.84
CA ASN A 89 -18.79 11.70 -1.59
C ASN A 89 -17.84 12.73 -0.90
N GLN A 90 -17.07 12.38 0.14
CA GLN A 90 -15.88 13.18 0.53
C GLN A 90 -14.59 12.35 0.53
N ILE A 91 -13.98 12.24 -0.65
CA ILE A 91 -13.02 11.17 -1.00
C ILE A 91 -11.55 11.62 -0.82
N PHE A 92 -11.22 12.87 -1.17
CA PHE A 92 -9.82 13.33 -1.23
C PHE A 92 -9.23 13.71 0.13
N GLU A 93 -9.96 14.44 0.98
CA GLU A 93 -9.48 14.79 2.33
C GLU A 93 -9.31 13.53 3.19
N ARG A 94 -10.11 12.49 2.96
CA ARG A 94 -10.07 11.24 3.72
C ARG A 94 -8.97 10.28 3.31
N VAL A 95 -8.69 10.12 2.02
CA VAL A 95 -7.48 9.39 1.59
C VAL A 95 -6.25 10.07 2.16
N SER A 96 -6.22 11.41 2.17
CA SER A 96 -5.14 12.16 2.82
C SER A 96 -5.10 11.94 4.33
N ASN A 97 -6.24 11.81 5.01
CA ASN A 97 -6.29 11.54 6.44
C ASN A 97 -5.91 10.08 6.78
N GLU A 98 -6.38 9.08 6.02
CA GLU A 98 -5.95 7.69 6.15
C GLU A 98 -4.44 7.59 5.91
N LEU A 99 -3.92 8.24 4.86
CA LEU A 99 -2.49 8.35 4.60
C LEU A 99 -1.76 9.11 5.71
N SER A 100 -2.36 10.15 6.31
CA SER A 100 -1.79 10.86 7.45
C SER A 100 -1.78 10.02 8.72
N THR A 101 -2.74 9.11 8.88
CA THR A 101 -2.70 8.05 9.91
C THR A 101 -1.57 7.10 9.58
N PHE A 102 -1.39 6.65 8.33
CA PHE A 102 -0.19 5.88 7.94
C PHE A 102 1.13 6.65 8.19
N HIS A 103 1.17 7.96 7.92
CA HIS A 103 2.37 8.81 7.99
C HIS A 103 2.74 9.24 9.41
N SER A 104 1.75 9.60 10.23
CA SER A 104 1.90 9.85 11.67
C SER A 104 2.30 8.57 12.41
N PHE A 105 1.96 7.39 11.87
CA PHE A 105 2.38 6.08 12.34
C PHE A 105 3.75 5.61 11.82
N THR A 106 4.39 6.31 10.87
CA THR A 106 5.73 5.93 10.36
C THR A 106 6.88 6.67 11.05
N LEU A 107 6.59 7.69 11.87
CA LEU A 107 7.61 8.49 12.57
C LEU A 107 8.03 7.94 13.94
N TYR A 108 7.30 6.97 14.48
CA TYR A 108 7.70 6.16 15.64
C TYR A 108 7.21 4.74 15.39
N ASP A 109 8.13 3.77 15.36
CA ASP A 109 7.92 2.33 15.51
C ASP A 109 6.55 1.72 15.07
N TYR A 110 6.61 0.86 14.05
CA TYR A 110 5.57 -0.10 13.60
C TYR A 110 4.31 0.47 12.91
N CYS A 111 4.17 0.12 11.62
CA CYS A 111 3.09 0.48 10.70
C CYS A 111 1.68 0.11 11.21
N GLY A 112 0.78 1.13 11.30
CA GLY A 112 -0.71 1.18 11.27
C GLY A 112 -1.25 0.78 9.87
N MET A 113 -2.36 0.07 9.60
CA MET A 113 -3.76 0.13 10.06
C MET A 113 -4.49 -1.22 10.18
N GLY A 114 -5.45 -1.28 11.12
CA GLY A 114 -6.47 -2.34 11.23
C GLY A 114 -7.85 -1.92 10.77
N LEU A 115 -8.86 -2.76 11.07
CA LEU A 115 -10.22 -2.64 10.56
C LEU A 115 -10.75 -1.20 10.58
N ILE A 116 -11.07 -0.66 9.41
CA ILE A 116 -11.86 0.57 9.29
C ILE A 116 -13.31 0.16 9.50
N ILE A 117 -13.87 0.37 10.69
CA ILE A 117 -15.31 0.20 10.95
C ILE A 117 -15.89 1.59 11.28
N PRO A 118 -17.06 1.94 10.75
CA PRO A 118 -17.73 3.21 11.00
C PRO A 118 -18.09 3.37 12.49
N LYS A 119 -18.07 4.63 12.98
CA LYS A 119 -18.47 5.03 14.34
C LYS A 119 -19.83 4.46 14.80
N ILE A 120 -20.74 4.20 13.86
CA ILE A 120 -22.10 3.69 14.13
C ILE A 120 -22.11 2.22 14.60
N ASP A 121 -21.08 1.44 14.28
CA ASP A 121 -21.09 -0.03 14.45
C ASP A 121 -20.05 -0.54 15.47
N VAL A 122 -19.47 0.37 16.27
CA VAL A 122 -18.40 0.07 17.24
C VAL A 122 -18.85 -0.92 18.33
N SER A 123 -20.14 -0.97 18.66
CA SER A 123 -20.70 -1.94 19.63
C SER A 123 -20.85 -3.35 19.06
N THR A 124 -20.96 -3.49 17.74
CA THR A 124 -21.12 -4.76 17.00
C THR A 124 -19.80 -5.28 16.43
N ALA A 125 -18.74 -4.47 16.50
CA ALA A 125 -17.42 -4.77 15.97
C ALA A 125 -16.77 -5.98 16.67
N PRO A 126 -16.16 -6.90 15.91
CA PRO A 126 -15.46 -8.04 16.50
C PRO A 126 -14.20 -7.56 17.24
N ASN A 127 -14.25 -7.53 18.57
CA ASN A 127 -13.08 -7.35 19.45
C ASN A 127 -12.14 -8.58 19.48
N ASP A 128 -12.43 -9.59 18.66
CA ASP A 128 -11.65 -10.81 18.55
C ASP A 128 -10.49 -10.63 17.56
N ILE A 129 -9.27 -10.76 18.08
CA ILE A 129 -8.04 -10.66 17.31
C ILE A 129 -7.99 -11.64 16.13
N GLN A 130 -8.63 -12.81 16.26
CA GLN A 130 -8.67 -13.79 15.17
C GLN A 130 -9.46 -13.27 13.97
N LYS A 131 -10.63 -12.69 14.22
CA LYS A 131 -11.48 -12.10 13.18
C LYS A 131 -10.83 -10.86 12.55
N ILE A 132 -10.22 -10.01 13.38
CA ILE A 132 -9.49 -8.83 12.90
C ILE A 132 -8.37 -9.28 11.95
N THR A 133 -7.58 -10.27 12.37
CA THR A 133 -6.46 -10.77 11.56
C THR A 133 -6.94 -11.51 10.30
N ASP A 134 -8.00 -12.32 10.36
CA ASP A 134 -8.59 -13.00 9.19
C ASP A 134 -9.10 -12.00 8.13
N ASN A 135 -9.62 -10.85 8.56
CA ASN A 135 -10.04 -9.79 7.65
C ASN A 135 -8.87 -9.11 6.92
N CYS A 136 -7.68 -9.01 7.53
CA CYS A 136 -6.50 -8.46 6.87
C CYS A 136 -6.04 -9.29 5.65
N PHE A 137 -6.38 -10.58 5.61
CA PHE A 137 -6.05 -11.47 4.49
C PHE A 137 -7.20 -11.61 3.48
N LYS A 138 -8.24 -10.78 3.56
CA LYS A 138 -9.35 -10.79 2.61
C LYS A 138 -9.32 -9.55 1.72
N PRO A 139 -9.49 -9.68 0.39
CA PRO A 139 -9.63 -10.93 -0.37
C PRO A 139 -8.26 -11.58 -0.70
N ALA A 140 -8.03 -12.81 -0.25
CA ALA A 140 -6.90 -13.64 -0.73
C ALA A 140 -7.35 -14.48 -1.93
N ILE A 141 -6.56 -14.46 -3.00
CA ILE A 141 -6.69 -15.40 -4.12
C ILE A 141 -5.95 -16.67 -3.72
N ALA A 142 -6.58 -17.83 -3.81
CA ALA A 142 -6.05 -19.09 -3.26
C ALA A 142 -4.69 -19.54 -3.86
N GLU A 143 -4.38 -19.08 -5.08
CA GLU A 143 -3.13 -19.40 -5.78
C GLU A 143 -1.94 -18.53 -5.33
N ASP A 144 -2.20 -17.41 -4.66
CA ASP A 144 -1.20 -16.44 -4.28
C ASP A 144 -0.36 -16.95 -3.10
N LYS A 145 0.97 -16.84 -3.21
CA LYS A 145 1.91 -17.26 -2.17
C LYS A 145 2.57 -16.04 -1.52
N TYR A 146 2.72 -16.13 -0.21
CA TYR A 146 3.36 -15.10 0.59
C TYR A 146 4.84 -15.43 0.82
N MET A 147 5.70 -14.45 0.55
CA MET A 147 7.14 -14.55 0.81
C MET A 147 7.47 -14.08 2.23
N ALA A 148 6.84 -12.99 2.67
CA ALA A 148 7.00 -12.45 4.01
C ALA A 148 5.73 -11.71 4.43
N ILE A 149 5.42 -11.75 5.72
CA ILE A 149 4.25 -11.13 6.33
C ILE A 149 4.69 -10.50 7.65
N SER A 150 4.42 -9.21 7.81
CA SER A 150 4.56 -8.48 9.06
C SER A 150 3.18 -8.14 9.59
N LEU A 151 2.82 -8.68 10.75
CA LEU A 151 1.60 -8.40 11.50
C LEU A 151 1.93 -7.47 12.66
N ASN A 152 1.39 -6.26 12.67
CA ASN A 152 1.58 -5.32 13.76
C ASN A 152 0.26 -5.11 14.48
N TYR A 153 0.24 -5.38 15.78
CA TYR A 153 -0.92 -5.26 16.64
C TYR A 153 -0.81 -3.99 17.49
N SER A 154 -1.90 -3.21 17.59
CA SER A 154 -1.97 -2.00 18.41
C SER A 154 -3.12 -2.05 19.42
N GLY A 155 -2.86 -1.66 20.65
CA GLY A 155 -3.81 -1.68 21.77
C GLY A 155 -3.64 -2.89 22.70
N ASP A 156 -4.71 -3.29 23.40
CA ASP A 156 -4.66 -4.32 24.45
C ASP A 156 -4.60 -5.75 23.86
N ILE A 157 -3.43 -6.12 23.32
CA ILE A 157 -3.21 -7.39 22.63
C ILE A 157 -2.06 -8.16 23.28
N LYS A 158 -2.38 -9.36 23.79
CA LYS A 158 -1.39 -10.25 24.41
C LYS A 158 -0.71 -11.12 23.36
N SER A 159 0.60 -11.32 23.51
CA SER A 159 1.42 -12.16 22.62
C SER A 159 0.89 -13.59 22.47
N LYS A 160 0.30 -14.17 23.52
CA LYS A 160 -0.31 -15.51 23.49
C LYS A 160 -1.47 -15.59 22.49
N GLU A 161 -2.32 -14.57 22.44
CA GLU A 161 -3.50 -14.53 21.55
C GLU A 161 -3.08 -14.31 20.10
N ALA A 162 -2.11 -13.43 19.86
CA ALA A 162 -1.53 -13.18 18.54
C ALA A 162 -0.87 -14.45 17.97
N ASN A 163 -0.05 -15.15 18.76
CA ASN A 163 0.60 -16.39 18.32
C ASN A 163 -0.42 -17.50 18.03
N ALA A 164 -1.47 -17.63 18.85
CA ALA A 164 -2.55 -18.59 18.61
C ALA A 164 -3.28 -18.29 17.28
N THR A 165 -3.49 -17.01 16.98
CA THR A 165 -4.12 -16.55 15.73
C THR A 165 -3.27 -16.91 14.51
N VAL A 166 -1.95 -16.69 14.57
CA VAL A 166 -1.03 -17.06 13.48
C VAL A 166 -1.01 -18.56 13.24
N GLN A 167 -1.03 -19.37 14.29
CA GLN A 167 -1.13 -20.84 14.15
C GLN A 167 -2.48 -21.24 13.53
N TRP A 168 -3.57 -20.61 13.95
CA TRP A 168 -4.90 -20.84 13.36
C TRP A 168 -4.93 -20.50 11.86
N LEU A 169 -4.31 -19.38 11.43
CA LEU A 169 -4.23 -19.00 10.01
C LEU A 169 -3.50 -20.06 9.17
N LYS A 170 -2.41 -20.62 9.71
CA LYS A 170 -1.65 -21.70 9.06
C LYS A 170 -2.46 -23.00 8.98
N SER A 171 -3.07 -23.42 10.09
CA SER A 171 -3.84 -24.68 10.15
C SER A 171 -5.09 -24.68 9.27
N ASN A 172 -5.71 -23.51 9.04
CA ASN A 172 -6.90 -23.38 8.20
C ASN A 172 -6.58 -23.08 6.73
N ASN A 173 -5.32 -23.19 6.30
CA ASN A 173 -4.87 -22.88 4.94
C ASN A 173 -5.35 -21.49 4.45
N LYS A 174 -5.44 -20.52 5.37
CA LYS A 174 -5.79 -19.13 5.02
C LYS A 174 -4.65 -18.41 4.32
N ILE A 175 -3.43 -18.86 4.59
CA ILE A 175 -2.19 -18.26 4.11
C ILE A 175 -1.27 -19.39 3.65
N THR A 176 -0.77 -19.27 2.42
CA THR A 176 0.21 -20.18 1.84
C THR A 176 1.55 -19.46 1.74
N LEU A 177 2.54 -19.87 2.54
CA LEU A 177 3.90 -19.35 2.44
C LEU A 177 4.69 -20.08 1.33
N VAL A 178 5.72 -19.42 0.81
CA VAL A 178 6.70 -20.04 -0.08
C VAL A 178 7.54 -21.09 0.66
N GLU A 179 7.91 -22.16 -0.03
CA GLU A 179 8.61 -23.31 0.55
C GLU A 179 9.97 -22.94 1.17
N TRP A 180 10.69 -22.00 0.57
CA TRP A 180 12.00 -21.55 1.04
C TRP A 180 11.92 -20.57 2.23
N CYS A 181 10.73 -20.10 2.62
CA CYS A 181 10.51 -19.23 3.79
C CYS A 181 9.30 -19.70 4.63
N PRO A 182 9.40 -20.83 5.35
CA PRO A 182 8.27 -21.39 6.10
C PRO A 182 7.92 -20.60 7.39
N THR A 183 8.84 -19.74 7.85
CA THR A 183 8.69 -18.90 9.06
C THR A 183 8.51 -17.42 8.73
N GLY A 184 7.97 -17.09 7.55
CA GLY A 184 7.82 -15.72 7.05
C GLY A 184 6.87 -14.79 7.82
N PHE A 185 6.59 -15.05 9.11
CA PHE A 185 5.79 -14.16 9.96
C PHE A 185 6.69 -13.36 10.91
N LYS A 186 6.54 -12.05 10.89
CA LYS A 186 7.03 -11.13 11.91
C LYS A 186 5.84 -10.55 12.65
N ILE A 187 5.87 -10.54 13.98
CA ILE A 187 4.78 -9.98 14.82
C ILE A 187 5.33 -8.80 15.61
N GLY A 188 4.69 -7.64 15.48
CA GLY A 188 4.94 -6.43 16.25
C GLY A 188 3.78 -6.11 17.18
N PHE A 189 4.07 -5.45 18.30
CA PHE A 189 3.09 -5.03 19.29
C PHE A 189 3.31 -3.56 19.64
N ASN A 190 2.22 -2.82 19.80
CA ASN A 190 2.18 -1.47 20.31
C ASN A 190 1.09 -1.39 21.38
N ASP A 191 1.44 -0.99 22.59
CA ASP A 191 0.49 -0.89 23.71
C ASP A 191 -0.47 0.30 23.55
N VAL A 192 -0.14 1.26 22.68
CA VAL A 192 -0.96 2.44 22.41
C VAL A 192 -2.04 2.09 21.38
N PRO A 193 -3.33 2.30 21.69
CA PRO A 193 -4.42 2.11 20.72
C PRO A 193 -4.34 3.13 19.58
N ALA A 194 -5.04 2.87 18.48
CA ALA A 194 -5.04 3.80 17.36
C ALA A 194 -5.71 5.12 17.76
N VAL A 195 -5.01 6.22 17.49
CA VAL A 195 -5.52 7.56 17.75
C VAL A 195 -6.64 7.85 16.75
N THR A 196 -7.83 8.15 17.25
CA THR A 196 -8.96 8.62 16.44
C THR A 196 -9.00 10.13 16.42
N LEU A 197 -9.16 10.71 15.24
CA LEU A 197 -9.44 12.14 15.10
C LEU A 197 -10.93 12.40 15.33
N GLU A 198 -11.27 13.47 16.05
CA GLU A 198 -12.66 13.79 16.40
C GLU A 198 -13.56 13.97 15.17
N SER A 199 -13.00 14.50 14.07
CA SER A 199 -13.66 14.72 12.78
C SER A 199 -13.73 13.49 11.87
N ASP A 200 -13.12 12.37 12.26
CA ASP A 200 -13.09 11.17 11.43
C ASP A 200 -14.28 10.25 11.75
N ASP A 201 -14.79 9.51 10.77
CA ASP A 201 -15.91 8.57 10.98
C ASP A 201 -15.45 7.18 11.44
N ILE A 202 -14.15 7.02 11.67
CA ILE A 202 -13.55 5.80 12.21
C ILE A 202 -13.84 5.73 13.71
N GLY A 203 -14.40 4.60 14.15
CA GLY A 203 -14.63 4.34 15.57
C GLY A 203 -13.34 4.20 16.37
N ALA A 204 -13.40 4.50 17.67
CA ALA A 204 -12.30 4.17 18.57
C ALA A 204 -12.29 2.67 18.86
N PHE A 205 -11.18 2.01 18.56
CA PHE A 205 -11.00 0.57 18.81
C PHE A 205 -9.91 0.32 19.84
N SER A 206 -10.18 -0.62 20.76
CA SER A 206 -9.23 -1.06 21.78
C SER A 206 -8.15 -1.99 21.24
N LYS A 207 -8.39 -2.63 20.08
CA LYS A 207 -7.50 -3.58 19.41
C LYS A 207 -7.51 -3.35 17.91
N ASN A 208 -6.34 -3.19 17.31
CA ASN A 208 -6.14 -3.02 15.86
C ASN A 208 -5.01 -3.93 15.36
N ALA A 209 -5.05 -4.31 14.10
CA ALA A 209 -4.01 -5.15 13.49
C ALA A 209 -3.71 -4.74 12.05
N VAL A 210 -2.44 -4.69 11.70
CA VAL A 210 -1.94 -4.23 10.41
C VAL A 210 -1.14 -5.32 9.77
N THR A 211 -1.35 -5.52 8.48
CA THR A 211 -0.56 -6.48 7.72
C THR A 211 0.20 -5.78 6.60
N ILE A 212 1.52 -5.88 6.64
CA ILE A 212 2.36 -5.66 5.46
C ILE A 212 2.75 -7.04 4.95
N ALA A 213 2.38 -7.35 3.71
CA ALA A 213 2.64 -8.66 3.14
C ALA A 213 3.29 -8.54 1.77
N ASN A 214 4.37 -9.28 1.57
CA ASN A 214 4.98 -9.48 0.27
C ASN A 214 4.38 -10.74 -0.36
N ASN A 215 3.51 -10.56 -1.34
CA ASN A 215 2.74 -11.61 -2.00
C ASN A 215 3.04 -11.63 -3.51
N THR A 216 3.24 -12.82 -4.09
CA THR A 216 3.41 -13.02 -5.54
C THR A 216 2.26 -12.47 -6.38
N GLY A 217 1.05 -12.34 -5.81
CA GLY A 217 -0.12 -11.77 -6.46
C GLY A 217 0.04 -10.31 -6.92
N ILE A 218 1.00 -9.57 -6.36
CA ILE A 218 1.29 -8.19 -6.79
C ILE A 218 1.69 -8.12 -8.27
N SER A 219 2.35 -9.16 -8.79
CA SER A 219 2.75 -9.24 -10.20
C SER A 219 1.57 -9.06 -11.15
N ARG A 220 0.40 -9.63 -10.83
CA ARG A 220 -0.82 -9.48 -11.64
C ARG A 220 -1.34 -8.04 -11.67
N VAL A 221 -1.20 -7.32 -10.56
CA VAL A 221 -1.57 -5.90 -10.47
C VAL A 221 -0.63 -5.08 -11.34
N LEU A 222 0.69 -5.27 -11.19
CA LEU A 222 1.70 -4.57 -11.97
C LEU A 222 1.58 -4.85 -13.48
N SER A 223 1.42 -6.11 -13.88
CA SER A 223 1.22 -6.48 -15.29
C SER A 223 -0.01 -5.83 -15.90
N LYS A 224 -1.09 -5.64 -15.12
CA LYS A 224 -2.29 -4.94 -15.58
C LYS A 224 -2.02 -3.44 -15.80
N HIS A 225 -1.18 -2.81 -14.98
CA HIS A 225 -0.76 -1.43 -15.18
C HIS A 225 0.11 -1.30 -16.43
N ILE A 226 1.09 -2.20 -16.62
CA ILE A 226 1.96 -2.23 -17.81
C ILE A 226 1.15 -2.43 -19.10
N ALA A 227 0.22 -3.40 -19.12
CA ALA A 227 -0.60 -3.65 -20.31
C ALA A 227 -1.42 -2.41 -20.73
N ARG A 228 -1.88 -1.62 -19.75
CA ARG A 228 -2.63 -0.39 -20.02
C ARG A 228 -1.75 0.75 -20.53
N SER A 229 -0.54 0.91 -19.99
CA SER A 229 0.40 1.92 -20.48
C SER A 229 0.81 1.64 -21.94
N MET A 230 0.98 0.36 -22.30
CA MET A 230 1.24 -0.06 -23.68
C MET A 230 0.11 0.32 -24.64
N ILE A 231 -1.15 0.02 -24.29
CA ILE A 231 -2.32 0.41 -25.10
C ILE A 231 -2.31 1.91 -25.36
N LEU A 232 -2.00 2.70 -24.34
CA LEU A 232 -2.00 4.16 -24.40
C LEU A 232 -0.87 4.75 -25.26
N CYS A 233 0.30 4.11 -25.32
CA CYS A 233 1.39 4.55 -26.19
C CYS A 233 1.31 4.00 -27.63
N THR A 234 0.43 3.04 -27.92
CA THR A 234 0.13 2.57 -29.29
C THR A 234 -0.11 3.72 -30.29
N PRO A 235 -0.95 4.74 -29.99
CA PRO A 235 -1.17 5.84 -30.92
C PRO A 235 0.03 6.81 -31.13
N LYS A 236 1.22 6.57 -30.57
CA LYS A 236 2.44 7.45 -30.62
C LYS A 236 2.26 8.89 -30.10
N SER A 237 1.03 9.39 -29.93
CA SER A 237 0.73 10.77 -29.54
C SER A 237 1.18 11.11 -28.12
N ILE A 238 1.01 10.18 -27.17
CA ILE A 238 1.42 10.40 -25.78
C ILE A 238 2.93 10.20 -25.60
N CYS A 239 3.49 9.17 -26.24
CA CYS A 239 4.93 8.97 -26.32
C CYS A 239 5.66 10.17 -27.00
N ALA A 240 5.02 10.88 -27.94
CA ALA A 240 5.58 12.08 -28.59
C ALA A 240 5.61 13.32 -27.68
N LEU A 241 4.71 13.42 -26.69
CA LEU A 241 4.72 14.53 -25.72
C LEU A 241 5.96 14.51 -24.83
N ASP A 242 6.53 13.33 -24.59
CA ASP A 242 7.71 13.15 -23.74
C ASP A 242 9.04 13.37 -24.46
N VAL A 243 9.10 13.02 -25.75
CA VAL A 243 10.20 13.46 -26.63
C VAL A 243 10.30 14.99 -26.61
N GLY A 244 9.17 15.69 -26.62
CA GLY A 244 9.11 17.14 -26.46
C GLY A 244 9.52 17.69 -25.08
N LYS A 245 9.61 16.81 -24.06
CA LYS A 245 10.07 17.16 -22.69
C LYS A 245 11.49 16.69 -22.38
N GLY A 246 12.20 16.15 -23.38
CA GLY A 246 13.58 15.68 -23.23
C GLY A 246 13.72 14.29 -22.61
N MET A 247 12.64 13.50 -22.55
CA MET A 247 12.63 12.13 -22.01
C MET A 247 12.76 11.09 -23.14
N GLU A 248 13.71 11.31 -24.04
CA GLU A 248 13.92 10.45 -25.20
C GLU A 248 14.42 9.05 -24.79
N GLY A 249 13.66 8.00 -25.12
CA GLY A 249 14.08 6.61 -24.95
C GLY A 249 13.72 5.96 -23.60
N GLU A 250 13.41 6.73 -22.56
CA GLU A 250 13.11 6.21 -21.21
C GLU A 250 11.91 5.25 -21.20
N PHE A 251 10.88 5.54 -21.99
CA PHE A 251 9.71 4.65 -22.07
C PHE A 251 10.06 3.26 -22.62
N ALA A 252 10.97 3.19 -23.61
CA ALA A 252 11.38 1.92 -24.20
C ALA A 252 12.21 1.07 -23.22
N GLU A 253 12.88 1.70 -22.25
CA GLU A 253 13.58 1.02 -21.17
C GLU A 253 12.62 0.61 -20.05
N ALA A 254 11.69 1.48 -19.67
CA ALA A 254 10.69 1.20 -18.65
C ALA A 254 9.76 0.02 -19.01
N VAL A 255 9.51 -0.21 -20.30
CA VAL A 255 8.69 -1.35 -20.78
C VAL A 255 9.41 -2.71 -20.66
N LYS A 256 10.75 -2.73 -20.49
CA LYS A 256 11.52 -3.99 -20.40
C LYS A 256 11.50 -4.62 -19.00
N ILE A 257 10.90 -3.95 -18.02
CA ILE A 257 10.72 -4.41 -16.64
C ILE A 257 9.59 -5.45 -16.60
#